data_AF-A0AA40RN49-F1
#
_entry.id   AF-A0AA40RN49-F1
#
_cell.length_a   1.000
_cell.length_b   1.000
_cell.length_c   1.000
_cell.angle_alpha   90.00
_cell.angle_beta   90.00
_cell.angle_gamma   90.00
#
_symmetry.space_group_name_H-M   'P 1'
#
loop_
_entity.id
_entity.type
_entity.pdbx_description
1 polymer ?
#
loop_
_entity_poly.entity_id
_entity_poly.type
_entity_poly.pdbx_seq_one_letter_code
_entity_poly.pdbx_strand_id
1 'polypeptide(L)' 'MDLPEKLKAIRAKEGLTQGEFCQLVDISLSSWKKYEASITEMGLLPFLKIVNHSRFKKYTLWLATGDTAPECGQLSPF' A
#
# COMPACT_ATOMS: atom_id res chain seq x y z
N MET A 1 -10.61 6.14 5.84
CA MET A 1 -9.42 6.18 4.99
C MET A 1 -9.70 5.36 3.76
N ASP A 2 -9.75 6.02 2.61
CA ASP A 2 -9.83 5.35 1.33
C ASP A 2 -8.49 4.65 1.02
N LEU A 3 -8.53 3.65 0.14
CA LEU A 3 -7.34 2.91 -0.30
C LEU A 3 -6.15 3.85 -0.68
N PRO A 4 -6.35 4.92 -1.49
CA PRO A 4 -5.32 5.93 -1.78
C PRO A 4 -4.64 6.53 -0.55
N GLU A 5 -5.42 6.90 0.47
CA GLU A 5 -4.88 7.48 1.70
C GLU A 5 -4.06 6.45 2.48
N LYS A 6 -4.55 5.21 2.52
CA LYS A 6 -3.83 4.11 3.17
C LYS A 6 -2.47 3.85 2.53
N LEU A 7 -2.44 3.80 1.20
CA LEU A 7 -1.22 3.62 0.41
C LEU A 7 -0.23 4.77 0.63
N LYS A 8 -0.72 6.00 0.69
CA LYS A 8 0.10 7.18 0.98
C LYS A 8 0.70 7.12 2.39
N ALA A 9 -0.06 6.67 3.37
CA ALA A 9 0.43 6.49 4.74
C ALA A 9 1.55 5.44 4.82
N ILE A 10 1.40 4.29 4.14
CA ILE A 10 2.44 3.25 4.07
C ILE A 10 3.71 3.80 3.42
N ARG A 11 3.56 4.49 2.28
CA ARG A 11 4.69 5.09 1.58
C ARG A 11 5.42 6.12 2.45
N ALA A 12 4.67 6.97 3.16
CA ALA A 12 5.23 7.96 4.08
C ALA A 12 5.97 7.31 5.26
N LYS A 13 5.41 6.25 5.85
CA LYS A 13 6.04 5.52 6.95
C LYS A 13 7.33 4.82 6.53
N GLU A 14 7.37 4.28 5.31
CA GLU A 14 8.54 3.61 4.76
C GLU A 14 9.58 4.58 4.19
N GLY A 15 9.27 5.89 4.15
CA GLY A 15 10.17 6.92 3.62
C GLY A 15 10.44 6.80 2.12
N LEU A 16 9.56 6.12 1.38
CA LEU A 16 9.77 5.81 -0.03
C LEU A 16 9.22 6.92 -0.93
N THR A 17 9.94 7.21 -2.02
CA THR A 17 9.39 7.99 -3.12
C THR A 17 8.35 7.17 -3.89
N GLN A 18 7.48 7.83 -4.67
CA GLN A 18 6.52 7.13 -5.52
C GLN A 18 7.22 6.17 -6.49
N GLY A 19 8.39 6.56 -7.03
CA GLY A 19 9.17 5.73 -7.94
C GLY A 19 9.71 4.47 -7.29
N GLU A 20 10.30 4.58 -6.10
CA GLU A 20 10.80 3.42 -5.36
C GLU A 20 9.68 2.48 -4.96
N PHE A 21 8.55 3.01 -4.49
CA PHE A 21 7.39 2.17 -4.17
C PHE A 21 6.94 1.39 -5.41
N CYS A 22 6.78 2.07 -6.54
CA CYS A 22 6.38 1.48 -7.82
C CYS A 22 7.36 0.38 -8.30
N GLN A 23 8.67 0.60 -8.14
CA GLN A 23 9.69 -0.39 -8.47
C GLN A 23 9.61 -1.62 -7.57
N LEU A 24 9.35 -1.44 -6.28
CA LEU A 24 9.25 -2.54 -5.31
C LEU A 24 8.04 -3.44 -5.57
N VAL A 25 6.89 -2.84 -5.87
CA VAL A 25 5.63 -3.60 -6.08
C VAL A 25 5.36 -3.93 -7.55
N ASP A 26 6.29 -3.58 -8.45
CA ASP A 26 6.18 -3.81 -9.88
C ASP A 26 4.85 -3.25 -10.46
N ILE A 27 4.60 -1.96 -10.17
CA ILE A 27 3.47 -1.18 -10.68
C ILE A 27 4.02 0.03 -11.42
N SER A 28 3.41 0.43 -12.53
CA SER A 28 3.82 1.63 -13.24
C SER A 28 3.50 2.90 -12.43
N LEU A 29 4.44 3.86 -12.44
CA LEU A 29 4.27 5.15 -11.76
C LEU A 29 3.01 5.90 -12.23
N SER A 30 2.66 5.77 -13.51
CA SER A 30 1.45 6.36 -14.09
C SER A 30 0.17 5.79 -13.48
N SER A 31 0.10 4.46 -13.30
CA SER A 31 -1.03 3.80 -12.64
C SER A 31 -1.07 4.14 -11.15
N TRP A 32 0.08 4.13 -10.48
CA TRP A 32 0.18 4.52 -9.08
C TRP A 32 -0.33 5.94 -8.82
N LYS A 33 0.06 6.92 -9.65
CA LYS A 33 -0.45 8.29 -9.54
C LYS A 33 -1.97 8.37 -9.65
N LYS A 34 -2.58 7.56 -10.53
CA LYS A 34 -4.04 7.50 -10.65
C LYS A 34 -4.68 6.88 -9.41
N TYR A 35 -4.07 5.84 -8.83
CA TYR A 35 -4.54 5.24 -7.58
C TYR A 35 -4.43 6.20 -6.40
N GLU A 36 -3.29 6.88 -6.23
CA GLU A 36 -3.06 7.85 -5.13
C GLU A 36 -3.95 9.10 -5.28
N ALA A 37 -4.31 9.48 -6.51
CA ALA A 37 -5.22 10.59 -6.79
C ALA A 37 -6.71 10.20 -6.80
N SER A 38 -7.05 8.95 -6.45
CA SER A 38 -8.43 8.42 -6.52
C SER A 38 -9.09 8.54 -7.90
N ILE A 39 -8.30 8.66 -8.97
CA ILE A 39 -8.79 8.77 -10.36
C ILE A 39 -9.20 7.40 -10.89
N THR A 40 -8.56 6.34 -10.41
CA THR A 40 -8.82 4.97 -10.84
C THR A 40 -8.81 4.07 -9.62
N GLU A 41 -9.73 3.12 -9.57
CA GLU A 41 -9.72 2.11 -8.53
C GLU A 41 -8.61 1.08 -8.79
N MET A 42 -7.94 0.67 -7.72
CA MET A 42 -6.91 -0.34 -7.81
C MET A 42 -7.55 -1.72 -8.00
N GLY A 43 -7.14 -2.43 -9.06
CA GLY A 43 -7.55 -3.81 -9.26
C GLY A 43 -6.95 -4.75 -8.21
N LEU A 44 -7.51 -5.96 -8.11
CA LEU A 44 -7.05 -6.97 -7.14
C LEU A 44 -5.59 -7.39 -7.35
N LEU A 45 -5.12 -7.47 -8.60
CA LEU A 45 -3.74 -7.88 -8.92
C LEU A 45 -2.68 -6.92 -8.35
N PRO A 46 -2.71 -5.61 -8.64
CA PRO A 46 -1.75 -4.67 -8.03
C PRO A 46 -1.88 -4.62 -6.50
N PHE A 47 -3.09 -4.77 -5.96
CA PHE A 47 -3.29 -4.87 -4.51
C PHE A 47 -2.55 -6.08 -3.93
N LEU A 48 -2.73 -7.27 -4.53
CA LEU A 48 -2.05 -8.49 -4.12
C LEU A 48 -0.52 -8.39 -4.20
N LYS A 49 0.03 -7.68 -5.21
CA LYS A 49 1.47 -7.42 -5.28
C LYS A 49 1.96 -6.63 -4.06
N ILE A 50 1.21 -5.61 -3.64
CA ILE A 50 1.55 -4.80 -2.47
C ILE A 50 1.48 -5.65 -1.20
N VAL A 51 0.35 -6.33 -0.94
CA VAL A 51 0.18 -7.07 0.33
C VAL A 51 1.05 -8.33 0.44
N ASN A 52 1.43 -8.95 -0.68
CA ASN A 52 2.37 -10.08 -0.67
C ASN A 52 3.84 -9.66 -0.66
N HIS A 53 4.14 -8.38 -0.86
CA HIS A 53 5.52 -7.90 -0.81
C HIS A 53 6.07 -8.01 0.62
N SER A 54 7.25 -8.61 0.78
CA SER A 54 7.88 -8.88 2.09
C SER A 54 7.94 -7.65 3.00
N ARG A 55 8.16 -6.46 2.43
CA ARG A 55 8.23 -5.19 3.16
C ARG A 55 6.87 -4.62 3.57
N PHE A 56 5.82 -4.88 2.80
CA PHE A 56 4.48 -4.30 3.02
C PHE A 56 3.48 -5.29 3.61
N LYS A 57 3.84 -6.59 3.70
CA LYS A 57 3.01 -7.66 4.25
C LYS A 57 2.50 -7.36 5.67
N LYS A 58 3.28 -6.63 6.47
CA LYS A 58 2.89 -6.14 7.81
C LYS A 58 1.72 -5.15 7.81
N TYR A 59 1.39 -4.53 6.68
CA TYR A 59 0.28 -3.58 6.56
C TYR A 59 -0.96 -4.22 5.92
N THR A 60 -0.95 -5.53 5.63
CA THR A 60 -2.00 -6.21 4.86
C THR A 60 -3.36 -6.14 5.54
N LEU A 61 -3.41 -6.48 6.84
CA LEU A 61 -4.65 -6.48 7.61
C LEU A 61 -5.22 -5.06 7.66
N TRP A 62 -4.37 -4.08 7.90
CA TRP A 62 -4.76 -2.68 7.96
C TRP A 62 -5.24 -2.13 6.61
N LEU A 63 -4.60 -2.55 5.50
CA LEU A 63 -5.06 -2.21 4.15
C LEU A 63 -6.44 -2.80 3.86
N ALA A 64 -6.64 -4.09 4.17
CA ALA A 64 -7.84 -4.84 3.81
C ALA A 64 -9.04 -4.53 4.72
N THR A 65 -8.87 -4.57 6.04
CA THR A 65 -9.98 -4.41 7.01
C THR A 65 -9.93 -3.09 7.77
N GLY A 66 -8.77 -2.45 7.83
CA GLY A 66 -8.57 -1.26 8.68
C GLY A 66 -8.16 -1.60 10.12
N ASP A 67 -8.17 -2.89 10.48
CA ASP A 67 -7.70 -3.37 11.77
C ASP A 67 -6.18 -3.53 11.79
N THR A 68 -5.63 -3.49 13.00
CA THR A 68 -4.23 -3.79 13.28
C THR A 68 -4.18 -4.96 14.27
N ALA A 69 -3.26 -5.90 14.05
CA ALA A 69 -3.04 -7.03 14.94
C ALA A 69 -1.54 -7.12 15.26
N PRO A 70 -1.05 -6.30 16.21
CA PRO A 70 0.37 -6.25 16.56
C PRO A 70 0.89 -7.61 17.04
N GLU A 71 0.04 -8.43 17.66
CA GLU A 71 0.32 -9.81 18.06
C GLU A 71 0.72 -10.73 16.89
N CYS A 72 0.21 -10.46 15.69
CA CYS A 72 0.51 -11.19 14.46
C CYS A 72 1.55 -10.46 13.58
N GLY A 73 2.18 -9.39 14.09
CA GLY A 73 3.09 -8.54 13.32
C GLY A 73 2.38 -7.69 12.26
N GLN A 74 1.05 -7.54 12.34
CA GLN A 74 0.27 -6.66 11.48
C GLN A 74 0.13 -5.29 12.13
N LEU A 75 0.78 -4.28 11.55
CA LEU A 75 0.96 -2.95 12.12
C LEU A 75 0.27 -1.90 11.25
N SER A 76 -0.14 -0.78 11.85
CA SER A 76 -0.49 0.43 11.10
C SER A 76 0.77 1.20 10.72
N PRO A 77 0.73 1.97 9.62
CA PRO A 77 1.77 2.97 9.35
C PRO A 77 1.70 4.18 10.30
N PHE A 78 0.61 4.33 11.04
CA PHE A 78 0.46 5.29 12.14
C PHE A 78 1.16 4.74 13.38
#